data_AF-A0A7S7ZBW6-F1
#
_entry.id   AF-A0A7S7ZBW6-F1
#
_cell.length_a   1.000
_cell.length_b   1.000
_cell.length_c   1.000
_cell.angle_alpha   90.00
_cell.angle_beta   90.00
_cell.angle_gamma   90.00
#
_symmetry.space_group_name_H-M   'P 1'
#
loop_
_entity.id
_entity.type
_entity.pdbx_description
1 polymer ?
#
loop_
_entity_poly.entity_id
_entity_poly.type
_entity_poly.pdbx_seq_one_letter_code
_entity_poly.pdbx_strand_id
1 'polypeptide(L)'
;MAKAMRAAPIINERDITMAKLTKAEAKAHAEAVELLKKDALTYDERVFVLDNWHEGASHINGSAGAFFTPSGLAGDFAIDAYGGRTVDLCAGIGALAFHVFWRAHYARGRDEPQKEIVCIERNPAYVEVGRKVLPEARWICADVFDLDFPSLGHFGCAIGNPPFGATPRIAGGPRYTGRSFEFHVIDIASDIADYGAFIIPQSSAPFQYSGVQCYRERKSADYLKFAEQTGIHLEAGCGVDCAYHRDAWKGIAPNVEIVCANFEEMPRNKAQSSAGPEAELRALWSEKGVPVERQDAMIAEIEAKAKAGIRFDERPVQPDLFANLGSVASKR
;
A
#
# COMPACT_ATOMS: atom_id res chain seq x y z
N MET A 1 33.93 -9.07 52.91
CA MET A 1 34.73 -8.30 51.94
C MET A 1 35.49 -9.32 51.10
N ALA A 2 35.41 -9.46 49.77
CA ALA A 2 35.15 -8.51 48.71
C ALA A 2 34.36 -9.16 47.56
N LYS A 3 33.71 -8.29 46.77
CA LYS A 3 32.80 -8.57 45.67
C LYS A 3 33.62 -8.84 44.40
N ALA A 4 33.54 -10.04 43.82
CA ALA A 4 34.13 -10.32 42.51
C ALA A 4 33.19 -9.77 41.42
N MET A 5 33.50 -8.59 40.89
CA MET A 5 32.87 -8.04 39.69
C MET A 5 33.33 -8.85 38.48
N ARG A 6 32.40 -9.54 37.82
CA ARG A 6 32.62 -10.05 36.46
C ARG A 6 32.61 -8.86 35.51
N ALA A 7 33.71 -8.69 34.78
CA ALA A 7 33.81 -7.73 33.68
C ALA A 7 32.74 -8.05 32.63
N ALA A 8 31.95 -7.04 32.27
CA ALA A 8 31.05 -7.09 31.13
C ALA A 8 31.86 -7.25 29.83
N PRO A 9 31.35 -7.96 28.81
CA PRO A 9 32.01 -8.01 27.53
C PRO A 9 32.01 -6.59 26.93
N ILE A 10 33.21 -6.09 26.63
CA ILE A 10 33.42 -4.89 25.84
C ILE A 10 32.84 -5.20 24.46
N ILE A 11 31.67 -4.65 24.18
CA ILE A 11 31.08 -4.66 22.86
C ILE A 11 32.01 -3.81 22.01
N ASN A 12 32.70 -4.45 21.08
CA ASN A 12 33.61 -3.78 20.17
C ASN A 12 32.78 -2.80 19.33
N GLU A 13 32.92 -1.51 19.59
CA GLU A 13 32.37 -0.37 18.84
C GLU A 13 32.99 -0.29 17.44
N ARG A 14 32.93 -1.38 16.67
CA ARG A 14 33.12 -1.32 15.22
C ARG A 14 31.84 -0.76 14.63
N ASP A 15 31.81 0.57 14.58
CA ASP A 15 31.30 1.36 13.48
C ASP A 15 29.98 0.88 12.86
N ILE A 16 28.86 1.29 13.48
CA ILE A 16 27.63 1.56 12.71
C ILE A 16 27.82 2.93 12.04
N THR A 17 28.83 3.04 11.16
CA THR A 17 28.96 4.18 10.25
C THR A 17 28.14 3.86 9.01
N MET A 18 27.10 4.66 8.74
CA MET A 18 26.41 4.68 7.44
C MET A 18 27.49 4.72 6.36
N ALA A 19 27.63 3.63 5.60
CA ALA A 19 28.75 3.49 4.68
C ALA A 19 28.64 4.57 3.60
N LYS A 20 29.61 5.49 3.59
CA LYS A 20 29.82 6.40 2.46
C LYS A 20 29.97 5.55 1.20
N LEU A 21 29.34 5.96 0.11
CA LEU A 21 29.47 5.30 -1.19
C LEU A 21 30.94 5.01 -1.50
N THR A 22 31.22 3.78 -1.90
CA THR A 22 32.52 3.41 -2.44
C THR A 22 32.83 4.25 -3.68
N LYS A 23 34.12 4.33 -4.04
CA LYS A 23 34.53 5.06 -5.25
C LYS A 23 33.84 4.52 -6.52
N ALA A 24 33.57 3.22 -6.58
CA ALA A 24 32.87 2.58 -7.69
C ALA A 24 31.40 3.01 -7.73
N GLU A 25 30.70 2.95 -6.60
CA GLU A 25 29.30 3.38 -6.49
C GLU A 25 29.13 4.88 -6.78
N ALA A 26 30.04 5.72 -6.28
CA ALA A 26 30.01 7.16 -6.57
C ALA A 26 30.22 7.44 -8.06
N LYS A 27 31.10 6.69 -8.74
CA LYS A 27 31.29 6.80 -10.19
C LYS A 27 30.04 6.36 -10.96
N ALA A 28 29.47 5.22 -10.59
CA ALA A 28 28.28 4.69 -11.24
C ALA A 28 27.05 5.61 -11.02
N HIS A 29 26.93 6.20 -9.84
CA HIS A 29 25.94 7.24 -9.56
C HIS A 29 26.12 8.46 -10.48
N ALA A 30 27.35 8.98 -10.61
CA ALA A 30 27.62 10.11 -11.50
C ALA A 30 27.26 9.79 -12.96
N GLU A 31 27.56 8.56 -13.41
CA GLU A 31 27.16 8.08 -14.74
C GLU A 31 25.63 8.03 -14.90
N ALA A 32 24.90 7.54 -13.90
CA ALA A 32 23.43 7.54 -13.91
C ALA A 32 22.87 8.97 -13.98
N VAL A 33 23.48 9.93 -13.27
CA VAL A 33 23.10 11.35 -13.34
C VAL A 33 23.37 11.95 -14.72
N GLU A 34 24.48 11.59 -15.37
CA GLU A 34 24.75 12.03 -16.74
C GLU A 34 23.74 11.44 -17.75
N LEU A 35 23.36 10.16 -17.60
CA LEU A 35 22.33 9.54 -18.43
C LEU A 35 21.00 10.29 -18.34
N LEU A 36 20.58 10.70 -17.13
CA LEU A 36 19.33 11.42 -16.90
C LEU A 36 19.21 12.75 -17.67
N LYS A 37 20.33 13.31 -18.16
CA LYS A 37 20.33 14.52 -19.01
C LYS A 37 19.90 14.26 -20.45
N LYS A 38 19.87 13.01 -20.90
CA LYS A 38 19.41 12.65 -22.25
C LYS A 38 17.92 12.92 -22.41
N ASP A 39 17.49 13.18 -23.65
CA ASP A 39 16.07 13.35 -23.95
C ASP A 39 15.28 12.07 -23.69
N ALA A 40 15.81 10.93 -24.16
CA ALA A 40 15.26 9.60 -23.96
C ALA A 40 16.37 8.60 -23.59
N LEU A 41 16.02 7.63 -22.73
CA LEU A 41 16.90 6.54 -22.31
C LEU A 41 16.55 5.25 -23.05
N THR A 42 17.56 4.48 -23.44
CA THR A 42 17.39 3.09 -23.90
C THR A 42 16.99 2.17 -22.75
N TYR A 43 16.56 0.94 -23.04
CA TYR A 43 16.22 -0.05 -22.01
C TYR A 43 17.38 -0.27 -21.03
N ASP A 44 18.59 -0.51 -21.53
CA ASP A 44 19.77 -0.76 -20.69
C ASP A 44 20.16 0.46 -19.86
N GLU A 45 19.98 1.67 -20.39
CA GLU A 45 20.24 2.90 -19.66
C GLU A 45 19.22 3.13 -18.54
N ARG A 46 17.95 2.78 -18.76
CA ARG A 46 16.91 2.84 -17.73
C ARG A 46 17.23 1.87 -16.58
N VAL A 47 17.61 0.62 -16.90
CA VAL A 47 18.05 -0.37 -15.91
C VAL A 47 19.30 0.12 -15.18
N PHE A 48 20.27 0.68 -15.90
CA PHE A 48 21.48 1.23 -15.28
C PHE A 48 21.15 2.34 -14.28
N VAL A 49 20.22 3.24 -14.61
CA VAL A 49 19.76 4.29 -13.69
C VAL A 49 19.10 3.70 -12.45
N LEU A 50 18.20 2.72 -12.60
CA LEU A 50 17.59 2.02 -11.47
C LEU A 50 18.66 1.40 -10.55
N ASP A 51 19.64 0.73 -11.14
CA ASP A 51 20.69 0.02 -10.44
C ASP A 51 21.82 0.89 -9.91
N ASN A 52 21.96 2.16 -10.33
CA ASN A 52 23.13 2.98 -9.95
C ASN A 52 22.80 4.38 -9.43
N TRP A 53 21.58 4.88 -9.62
CA TRP A 53 21.16 6.12 -8.97
C TRP A 53 21.06 5.93 -7.44
N HIS A 54 21.42 6.95 -6.66
CA HIS A 54 21.53 6.85 -5.21
C HIS A 54 21.15 8.18 -4.55
N GLU A 55 20.17 8.14 -3.64
CA GLU A 55 19.66 9.35 -2.96
C GLU A 55 20.75 10.04 -2.10
N GLY A 56 21.45 9.27 -1.28
CA GLY A 56 22.48 9.76 -0.36
C GLY A 56 23.77 10.28 -1.02
N ALA A 57 23.88 10.24 -2.35
CA ALA A 57 25.03 10.83 -3.05
C ALA A 57 24.97 12.36 -3.09
N SER A 58 23.78 12.94 -2.94
CA SER A 58 23.55 14.38 -3.06
C SER A 58 23.55 15.14 -1.72
N HIS A 59 23.43 14.45 -0.57
CA HIS A 59 23.44 15.09 0.76
C HIS A 59 24.04 14.20 1.87
N ILE A 60 24.80 14.84 2.78
CA ILE A 60 25.48 14.25 3.96
C ILE A 60 24.50 13.73 5.04
N ASN A 61 23.19 13.95 4.88
CA ASN A 61 22.16 13.44 5.79
C ASN A 61 21.25 12.48 5.03
N GLY A 62 21.52 11.17 5.12
CA GLY A 62 20.62 10.11 4.63
C GLY A 62 19.33 10.05 5.46
N SER A 63 18.49 11.06 5.31
CA SER A 63 17.31 11.28 6.17
C SER A 63 15.99 10.78 5.57
N ALA A 64 16.00 10.18 4.38
CA ALA A 64 14.76 9.70 3.75
C ALA A 64 14.43 8.23 4.07
N GLY A 65 15.42 7.41 4.42
CA GLY A 65 15.19 6.00 4.71
C GLY A 65 14.54 5.23 3.55
N ALA A 66 14.69 5.72 2.32
CA ALA A 66 14.11 5.11 1.13
C ALA A 66 15.09 4.06 0.58
N PHE A 67 14.62 2.82 0.48
CA PHE A 67 15.42 1.71 0.00
C PHE A 67 14.89 1.29 -1.37
N PHE A 68 15.66 1.56 -2.42
CA PHE A 68 15.27 1.21 -3.77
C PHE A 68 15.37 -0.30 -3.98
N THR A 69 14.27 -0.88 -4.49
CA THR A 69 14.22 -2.30 -4.83
C THR A 69 15.27 -2.61 -5.92
N PRO A 70 16.15 -3.59 -5.71
CA PRO A 70 17.09 -4.03 -6.76
C PRO A 70 16.34 -4.53 -8.01
N SER A 71 16.88 -4.27 -9.21
CA SER A 71 16.21 -4.65 -10.47
C SER A 71 15.94 -6.16 -10.57
N GLY A 72 16.85 -6.99 -10.03
CA GLY A 72 16.63 -8.45 -9.95
C GLY A 72 15.38 -8.82 -9.17
N LEU A 73 15.23 -8.28 -7.95
CA LEU A 73 14.05 -8.51 -7.11
C LEU A 73 12.79 -7.90 -7.72
N ALA A 74 12.87 -6.72 -8.34
CA ALA A 74 11.75 -6.11 -9.04
C ALA A 74 11.28 -6.94 -10.25
N GLY A 75 12.20 -7.58 -10.95
CA GLY A 75 11.92 -8.52 -12.03
C GLY A 75 11.17 -9.77 -11.55
N ASP A 76 11.62 -10.37 -10.44
CA ASP A 76 10.94 -11.53 -9.83
C ASP A 76 9.57 -11.13 -9.26
N PHE A 77 9.48 -9.98 -8.59
CA PHE A 77 8.24 -9.39 -8.09
C PHE A 77 7.19 -9.21 -9.19
N ALA A 78 7.61 -8.84 -10.40
CA ALA A 78 6.68 -8.64 -11.52
C ALA A 78 5.92 -9.92 -11.91
N ILE A 79 6.36 -11.11 -11.48
CA ILE A 79 5.63 -12.37 -11.68
C ILE A 79 4.31 -12.37 -10.91
N ASP A 80 4.31 -11.82 -9.69
CA ASP A 80 3.14 -11.75 -8.81
C ASP A 80 2.25 -10.54 -9.11
N ALA A 81 2.80 -9.48 -9.70
CA ALA A 81 2.04 -8.31 -10.09
C ALA A 81 1.20 -8.54 -11.37
N TYR A 82 0.07 -9.25 -11.24
CA TYR A 82 -0.90 -9.46 -12.31
C TYR A 82 -2.15 -8.58 -12.16
N GLY A 83 -2.97 -8.54 -13.21
CA GLY A 83 -4.22 -7.77 -13.25
C GLY A 83 -4.20 -6.66 -14.30
N GLY A 84 -5.28 -5.87 -14.32
CA GLY A 84 -5.50 -4.80 -15.29
C GLY A 84 -4.62 -3.56 -15.07
N ARG A 85 -5.25 -2.38 -15.06
CA ARG A 85 -4.61 -1.10 -14.74
C ARG A 85 -3.94 -1.15 -13.37
N THR A 86 -2.69 -0.70 -13.27
CA THR A 86 -1.87 -0.85 -12.05
C THR A 86 -1.56 0.50 -11.38
N VAL A 87 -1.59 0.53 -10.05
CA VAL A 87 -1.08 1.64 -9.23
C VAL A 87 0.13 1.18 -8.43
N ASP A 88 1.20 1.97 -8.41
CA ASP A 88 2.36 1.82 -7.53
C ASP A 88 2.29 2.88 -6.42
N LEU A 89 2.03 2.44 -5.18
CA LEU A 89 1.63 3.32 -4.07
C LEU A 89 2.80 3.96 -3.30
N CYS A 90 4.03 3.52 -3.56
CA CYS A 90 5.28 4.05 -2.98
C CYS A 90 6.38 3.83 -4.01
N ALA A 91 6.26 4.51 -5.16
CA ALA A 91 6.95 4.10 -6.38
C ALA A 91 8.48 4.30 -6.33
N GLY A 92 8.99 5.18 -5.46
CA GLY A 92 10.38 5.60 -5.49
C GLY A 92 10.74 6.10 -6.90
N ILE A 93 11.85 5.60 -7.45
CA ILE A 93 12.27 5.90 -8.83
C ILE A 93 11.63 4.97 -9.89
N GLY A 94 10.68 4.13 -9.50
CA GLY A 94 9.85 3.34 -10.42
C GLY A 94 10.38 1.95 -10.77
N ALA A 95 11.23 1.34 -9.93
CA ALA A 95 11.78 0.01 -10.19
C ALA A 95 10.69 -1.06 -10.38
N LEU A 96 9.73 -1.15 -9.45
CA LEU A 96 8.64 -2.13 -9.55
C LEU A 96 7.77 -1.86 -10.78
N ALA A 97 7.27 -0.64 -10.91
CA ALA A 97 6.49 -0.20 -12.07
C ALA A 97 7.19 -0.51 -13.41
N PHE A 98 8.50 -0.25 -13.53
CA PHE A 98 9.28 -0.51 -14.74
C PHE A 98 9.28 -2.00 -15.10
N HIS A 99 9.57 -2.88 -14.14
CA HIS A 99 9.61 -4.31 -14.40
C HIS A 99 8.23 -4.91 -14.67
N VAL A 100 7.19 -4.44 -13.97
CA VAL A 100 5.79 -4.81 -14.24
C VAL A 100 5.36 -4.38 -15.64
N PHE A 101 5.70 -3.16 -16.04
CA PHE A 101 5.41 -2.63 -17.37
C PHE A 101 6.04 -3.45 -18.47
N TRP A 102 7.35 -3.71 -18.39
CA TRP A 102 8.08 -4.42 -19.44
C TRP A 102 7.69 -5.88 -19.52
N ARG A 103 7.42 -6.54 -18.38
CA ARG A 103 6.87 -7.89 -18.39
C ARG A 103 5.53 -7.94 -19.13
N ALA A 104 4.62 -7.00 -18.85
CA ALA A 104 3.35 -6.90 -19.55
C ALA A 104 3.54 -6.55 -21.04
N HIS A 105 4.49 -5.67 -21.38
CA HIS A 105 4.79 -5.29 -22.76
C HIS A 105 5.21 -6.47 -23.64
N TYR A 106 5.96 -7.43 -23.09
CA TYR A 106 6.38 -8.63 -23.81
C TYR A 106 5.38 -9.78 -23.74
N ALA A 107 4.55 -9.83 -22.71
CA ALA A 107 3.51 -10.86 -22.56
C ALA A 107 2.23 -10.56 -23.36
N ARG A 108 1.98 -9.29 -23.71
CA ARG A 108 0.75 -8.88 -24.39
C ARG A 108 0.65 -9.39 -25.83
N GLY A 109 -0.59 -9.64 -26.26
CA GLY A 109 -0.91 -9.84 -27.67
C GLY A 109 -0.64 -8.61 -28.53
N ARG A 110 -0.46 -8.78 -29.85
CA ARG A 110 -0.17 -7.67 -30.79
C ARG A 110 -1.22 -6.55 -30.73
N ASP A 111 -2.48 -6.91 -30.55
CA ASP A 111 -3.62 -5.99 -30.58
C ASP A 111 -4.06 -5.55 -29.17
N GLU A 112 -3.38 -6.01 -28.12
CA GLU A 112 -3.68 -5.63 -26.75
C GLU A 112 -3.07 -4.26 -26.41
N PRO A 113 -3.83 -3.39 -25.71
CA PRO A 113 -3.33 -2.08 -25.32
C PRO A 113 -2.12 -2.22 -24.38
N GLN A 114 -1.31 -1.16 -24.33
CA GLN A 114 -0.25 -1.10 -23.34
C GLN A 114 -0.84 -1.02 -21.93
N LYS A 115 -0.18 -1.70 -20.98
CA LYS A 115 -0.59 -1.65 -19.58
C LYS A 115 -0.46 -0.22 -19.06
N GLU A 116 -1.57 0.30 -18.54
CA GLU A 116 -1.58 1.59 -17.86
C GLU A 116 -1.04 1.42 -16.43
N ILE A 117 -0.07 2.26 -16.08
CA ILE A 117 0.53 2.32 -14.75
C ILE A 117 0.46 3.74 -14.21
N VAL A 118 0.03 3.88 -12.96
CA VAL A 118 0.05 5.13 -12.19
C VAL A 118 1.04 4.97 -11.04
N CYS A 119 2.06 5.83 -10.98
CA CYS A 119 3.05 5.86 -9.92
C CYS A 119 2.77 7.02 -8.96
N ILE A 120 2.63 6.72 -7.67
CA ILE A 120 2.49 7.70 -6.60
C ILE A 120 3.78 7.69 -5.79
N GLU A 121 4.41 8.85 -5.68
CA GLU A 121 5.64 9.04 -4.92
C GLU A 121 5.68 10.44 -4.31
N ARG A 122 6.10 10.54 -3.05
CA ARG A 122 6.12 11.79 -2.31
C ARG A 122 7.33 12.64 -2.64
N ASN A 123 8.48 12.02 -2.87
CA ASN A 123 9.72 12.74 -3.10
C ASN A 123 9.79 13.25 -4.56
N PRO A 124 9.77 14.58 -4.78
CA PRO A 124 9.79 15.13 -6.14
C PRO A 124 11.04 14.74 -6.92
N ALA A 125 12.20 14.57 -6.27
CA ALA A 125 13.43 14.14 -6.93
C ALA A 125 13.31 12.70 -7.46
N TYR A 126 12.62 11.81 -6.73
CA TYR A 126 12.41 10.45 -7.21
C TYR A 126 11.41 10.42 -8.36
N VAL A 127 10.37 11.27 -8.31
CA VAL A 127 9.42 11.45 -9.42
C VAL A 127 10.12 11.93 -10.69
N GLU A 128 11.07 12.87 -10.57
CA GLU A 128 11.83 13.37 -11.72
C GLU A 128 12.68 12.26 -12.38
N VAL A 129 13.40 11.46 -11.57
CA VAL A 129 14.14 10.29 -12.06
C VAL A 129 13.19 9.27 -12.67
N GLY A 130 12.10 8.97 -11.98
CA GLY A 130 11.09 8.01 -12.41
C GLY A 130 10.43 8.36 -13.74
N ARG A 131 10.14 9.64 -13.99
CA ARG A 131 9.62 10.12 -15.29
C ARG A 131 10.61 9.91 -16.43
N LYS A 132 11.92 9.91 -16.17
CA LYS A 132 12.94 9.59 -17.17
C LYS A 132 13.08 8.07 -17.38
N VAL A 133 12.97 7.27 -16.32
CA VAL A 133 13.07 5.81 -16.36
C VAL A 133 11.84 5.17 -17.02
N LEU A 134 10.65 5.62 -16.65
CA LEU A 134 9.36 5.11 -17.13
C LEU A 134 8.44 6.27 -17.54
N PRO A 135 8.74 6.96 -18.67
CA PRO A 135 7.91 8.03 -19.20
C PRO A 135 6.51 7.56 -19.64
N GLU A 136 6.32 6.25 -19.83
CA GLU A 136 5.05 5.67 -20.23
C GLU A 136 4.03 5.58 -19.08
N ALA A 137 4.47 5.73 -17.82
CA ALA A 137 3.60 5.76 -16.65
C ALA A 137 3.10 7.17 -16.32
N ARG A 138 1.93 7.26 -15.69
CA ARG A 138 1.42 8.51 -15.10
C ARG A 138 2.06 8.70 -13.72
N TRP A 139 2.84 9.76 -13.56
CA TRP A 139 3.52 10.08 -12.29
C TRP A 139 2.80 11.18 -11.50
N ILE A 140 2.39 10.86 -10.27
CA ILE A 140 1.76 11.78 -9.32
C ILE A 140 2.72 12.02 -8.15
N CYS A 141 3.13 13.27 -7.97
CA CYS A 141 3.95 13.68 -6.84
C CYS A 141 3.04 14.02 -5.65
N ALA A 142 2.83 13.06 -4.75
CA ALA A 142 1.93 13.20 -3.60
C ALA A 142 2.30 12.22 -2.48
N ASP A 143 1.88 12.53 -1.25
CA ASP A 143 1.88 11.54 -0.17
C ASP A 143 0.72 10.56 -0.39
N VAL A 144 0.99 9.26 -0.27
CA VAL A 144 -0.02 8.20 -0.47
C VAL A 144 -1.22 8.34 0.47
N PHE A 145 -1.03 8.99 1.62
CA PHE A 145 -2.08 9.23 2.61
C PHE A 145 -2.90 10.51 2.38
N ASP A 146 -2.54 11.33 1.38
CA ASP A 146 -3.20 12.61 1.06
C ASP A 146 -3.51 12.69 -0.44
N LEU A 147 -4.21 11.67 -0.94
CA LEU A 147 -4.56 11.56 -2.35
C LEU A 147 -6.04 11.21 -2.51
N ASP A 148 -6.71 11.92 -3.43
CA ASP A 148 -8.09 11.64 -3.84
C ASP A 148 -8.12 10.43 -4.79
N PHE A 149 -8.03 9.23 -4.22
CA PHE A 149 -8.06 7.98 -4.98
C PHE A 149 -9.33 7.79 -5.82
N PRO A 150 -10.55 8.16 -5.35
CA PRO A 150 -11.75 8.12 -6.18
C PRO A 150 -11.59 8.84 -7.53
N SER A 151 -10.87 9.97 -7.58
CA SER A 151 -10.61 10.70 -8.82
C SER A 151 -9.71 9.96 -9.82
N LEU A 152 -8.90 9.00 -9.34
CA LEU A 152 -8.02 8.19 -10.18
C LEU A 152 -8.75 7.01 -10.83
N GLY A 153 -9.96 6.69 -10.37
CA GLY A 153 -10.69 5.50 -10.79
C GLY A 153 -10.14 4.21 -10.21
N HIS A 154 -10.73 3.09 -10.61
CA HIS A 154 -10.41 1.76 -10.08
C HIS A 154 -9.16 1.16 -10.73
N PHE A 155 -8.47 0.27 -10.00
CA PHE A 155 -7.30 -0.46 -10.45
C PHE A 155 -7.55 -1.97 -10.42
N GLY A 156 -6.98 -2.69 -11.38
CA GLY A 156 -6.97 -4.15 -11.31
C GLY A 156 -5.88 -4.68 -10.37
N CYS A 157 -4.87 -3.86 -10.06
CA CYS A 157 -3.72 -4.26 -9.27
C CYS A 157 -3.07 -3.07 -8.56
N ALA A 158 -2.75 -3.23 -7.28
CA ALA A 158 -1.90 -2.32 -6.52
C ALA A 158 -0.54 -2.98 -6.23
N ILE A 159 0.54 -2.25 -6.43
CA ILE A 159 1.90 -2.69 -6.10
C ILE A 159 2.58 -1.72 -5.14
N GLY A 160 3.62 -2.18 -4.47
CA GLY A 160 4.51 -1.28 -3.74
C GLY A 160 5.63 -1.97 -2.97
N ASN A 161 6.69 -1.20 -2.73
CA ASN A 161 7.68 -1.44 -1.69
C ASN A 161 7.58 -0.29 -0.68
N PRO A 162 6.54 -0.28 0.17
CA PRO A 162 6.33 0.81 1.11
C PRO A 162 7.44 0.87 2.17
N PRO A 163 7.66 2.03 2.80
CA PRO A 163 8.48 2.12 4.01
C PRO A 163 8.10 1.07 5.07
N PHE A 164 9.09 0.62 5.84
CA PHE A 164 8.92 -0.48 6.77
C PHE A 164 8.68 -0.02 8.21
N GLY A 165 7.76 -0.67 8.90
CA GLY A 165 7.55 -0.50 10.34
C GLY A 165 7.04 0.90 10.71
N ALA A 166 7.49 1.43 11.86
CA ALA A 166 6.98 2.67 12.44
C ALA A 166 7.57 3.94 11.80
N THR A 167 7.56 4.01 10.47
CA THR A 167 7.99 5.19 9.72
C THR A 167 7.00 6.36 9.90
N PRO A 168 7.47 7.62 10.03
CA PRO A 168 6.59 8.77 10.11
C PRO A 168 5.62 8.86 8.93
N ARG A 169 4.36 9.16 9.23
CA ARG A 169 3.26 9.28 8.26
C ARG A 169 2.31 10.39 8.71
N ILE A 170 1.64 11.02 7.76
CA ILE A 170 0.71 12.13 8.03
C ILE A 170 -0.70 11.64 8.37
N ALA A 171 -1.10 10.47 7.88
CA ALA A 171 -2.32 9.77 8.24
C ALA A 171 -2.09 8.25 8.19
N GLY A 172 -3.16 7.46 8.22
CA GLY A 172 -3.10 5.99 8.13
C GLY A 172 -4.11 5.45 7.13
N GLY A 173 -4.01 4.16 6.88
CA GLY A 173 -5.03 3.40 6.16
C GLY A 173 -6.41 3.47 6.85
N PRO A 174 -7.49 3.26 6.09
CA PRO A 174 -8.87 3.49 6.52
C PRO A 174 -9.34 2.62 7.69
N ARG A 175 -8.77 1.43 7.88
CA ARG A 175 -9.18 0.42 8.87
C ARG A 175 -8.07 0.08 9.87
N TYR A 176 -6.84 -0.06 9.40
CA TYR A 176 -5.71 -0.47 10.23
C TYR A 176 -5.27 0.65 11.18
N THR A 177 -5.12 0.33 12.47
CA THR A 177 -4.73 1.30 13.52
C THR A 177 -3.40 0.96 14.20
N GLY A 178 -2.61 0.04 13.63
CA GLY A 178 -1.28 -0.26 14.16
C GLY A 178 -0.22 0.74 13.71
N ARG A 179 1.04 0.36 13.88
CA ARG A 179 2.18 1.27 13.63
C ARG A 179 2.88 1.04 12.30
N SER A 180 2.75 -0.15 11.72
CA SER A 180 3.45 -0.57 10.52
C SER A 180 2.93 0.17 9.30
N PHE A 181 3.82 0.89 8.64
CA PHE A 181 3.51 1.71 7.47
C PHE A 181 3.02 0.84 6.31
N GLU A 182 3.68 -0.29 6.07
CA GLU A 182 3.33 -1.22 4.99
C GLU A 182 1.88 -1.70 5.07
N PHE A 183 1.37 -1.96 6.27
CA PHE A 183 -0.01 -2.38 6.47
C PHE A 183 -1.03 -1.27 6.22
N HIS A 184 -0.69 -0.02 6.50
CA HIS A 184 -1.55 1.10 6.13
C HIS A 184 -1.64 1.28 4.61
N VAL A 185 -0.54 1.07 3.89
CA VAL A 185 -0.54 1.14 2.41
C VAL A 185 -1.35 0.00 1.81
N ILE A 186 -1.21 -1.22 2.33
CA ILE A 186 -2.01 -2.38 1.87
C ILE A 186 -3.51 -2.17 2.18
N ASP A 187 -3.85 -1.57 3.32
CA ASP A 187 -5.22 -1.22 3.65
C ASP A 187 -5.81 -0.17 2.69
N ILE A 188 -5.03 0.83 2.27
CA ILE A 188 -5.44 1.77 1.21
C ILE A 188 -5.67 1.04 -0.12
N ALA A 189 -4.76 0.14 -0.48
CA ALA A 189 -4.86 -0.65 -1.70
C ALA A 189 -6.18 -1.43 -1.79
N SER A 190 -6.67 -1.93 -0.65
CA SER A 190 -7.91 -2.70 -0.59
C SER A 190 -9.18 -1.92 -0.99
N ASP A 191 -9.15 -0.59 -0.91
CA ASP A 191 -10.28 0.25 -1.34
C ASP A 191 -10.26 0.61 -2.83
N ILE A 192 -9.11 0.47 -3.50
CA ILE A 192 -8.87 1.04 -4.84
C ILE A 192 -8.48 0.01 -5.90
N ALA A 193 -8.17 -1.22 -5.48
CA ALA A 193 -7.72 -2.29 -6.36
C ALA A 193 -8.45 -3.62 -6.09
N ASP A 194 -8.48 -4.51 -7.09
CA ASP A 194 -9.00 -5.87 -6.93
C ASP A 194 -7.97 -6.85 -6.33
N TYR A 195 -6.69 -6.57 -6.54
CA TYR A 195 -5.57 -7.40 -6.11
C TYR A 195 -4.37 -6.53 -5.74
N GLY A 196 -3.47 -7.04 -4.91
CA GLY A 196 -2.18 -6.38 -4.70
C GLY A 196 -1.01 -7.30 -4.43
N ALA A 197 0.18 -6.83 -4.80
CA ALA A 197 1.47 -7.47 -4.54
C ALA A 197 2.40 -6.45 -3.85
N PHE A 198 3.06 -6.84 -2.76
CA PHE A 198 3.87 -5.91 -1.97
C PHE A 198 5.17 -6.54 -1.50
N ILE A 199 6.25 -5.75 -1.46
CA ILE A 199 7.47 -6.11 -0.73
C ILE A 199 7.31 -5.60 0.69
N ILE A 200 7.34 -6.50 1.67
CA ILE A 200 7.24 -6.14 3.09
C ILE A 200 8.34 -6.82 3.91
N PRO A 201 8.64 -6.33 5.14
CA PRO A 201 9.55 -7.03 6.02
C PRO A 201 9.10 -8.46 6.28
N GLN A 202 10.03 -9.40 6.34
CA GLN A 202 9.72 -10.80 6.63
C GLN A 202 9.05 -10.98 8.01
N SER A 203 9.22 -10.04 8.95
CA SER A 203 8.51 -10.03 10.24
C SER A 203 7.03 -9.62 10.14
N SER A 204 6.65 -8.97 9.05
CA SER A 204 5.30 -8.50 8.77
C SER A 204 4.52 -9.49 7.90
N ALA A 205 5.20 -10.35 7.14
CA ALA A 205 4.57 -11.44 6.41
C ALA A 205 4.00 -12.52 7.36
N PRO A 206 2.89 -13.18 7.02
CA PRO A 206 2.33 -14.28 7.80
C PRO A 206 3.03 -15.62 7.57
N PHE A 207 4.16 -15.60 6.88
CA PHE A 207 4.99 -16.73 6.56
C PHE A 207 6.45 -16.31 6.57
N GLN A 208 7.32 -17.31 6.48
CA GLN A 208 8.74 -17.13 6.25
C GLN A 208 9.19 -18.16 5.22
N TYR A 209 9.75 -17.66 4.13
CA TYR A 209 10.25 -18.45 3.02
C TYR A 209 11.68 -18.06 2.66
N SER A 210 11.93 -16.75 2.55
CA SER A 210 13.22 -16.24 2.09
C SER A 210 14.34 -16.54 3.09
N GLY A 211 15.44 -17.12 2.59
CA GLY A 211 16.63 -17.45 3.39
C GLY A 211 16.44 -18.55 4.44
N VAL A 212 15.38 -19.36 4.34
CA VAL A 212 15.17 -20.53 5.20
C VAL A 212 15.03 -21.82 4.39
N GLN A 213 15.34 -22.96 5.00
CA GLN A 213 15.35 -24.26 4.31
C GLN A 213 13.96 -24.69 3.81
N CYS A 214 12.91 -24.38 4.57
CA CYS A 214 11.54 -24.77 4.27
C CYS A 214 10.58 -23.62 4.58
N TYR A 215 9.55 -23.46 3.75
CA TYR A 215 8.41 -22.58 4.01
C TYR A 215 7.80 -22.90 5.39
N ARG A 216 7.47 -21.85 6.14
CA ARG A 216 6.71 -21.97 7.39
C ARG A 216 5.72 -20.83 7.55
N GLU A 217 4.51 -21.16 7.99
CA GLU A 217 3.58 -20.14 8.48
C GLU A 217 4.12 -19.52 9.77
N ARG A 218 4.03 -18.20 9.85
CA ARG A 218 4.46 -17.42 11.01
C ARG A 218 3.70 -16.10 11.07
N LYS A 219 2.63 -16.08 11.84
CA LYS A 219 1.80 -14.88 12.03
C LYS A 219 2.32 -14.09 13.22
N SER A 220 2.81 -12.87 13.00
CA SER A 220 3.20 -11.95 14.07
C SER A 220 1.96 -11.31 14.72
N ALA A 221 2.10 -10.77 15.93
CA ALA A 221 1.01 -10.05 16.59
C ALA A 221 0.54 -8.84 15.76
N ASP A 222 1.48 -8.12 15.12
CA ASP A 222 1.17 -6.99 14.25
C ASP A 222 0.39 -7.43 13.01
N TYR A 223 0.76 -8.56 12.39
CA TYR A 223 0.00 -9.14 11.28
C TYR A 223 -1.40 -9.60 11.73
N LEU A 224 -1.51 -10.29 12.86
CA LEU A 224 -2.80 -10.77 13.37
C LEU A 224 -3.76 -9.60 13.62
N LYS A 225 -3.26 -8.51 14.23
CA LYS A 225 -4.02 -7.27 14.39
C LYS A 225 -4.43 -6.67 13.05
N PHE A 226 -3.52 -6.63 12.07
CA PHE A 226 -3.83 -6.14 10.72
C PHE A 226 -4.95 -6.95 10.07
N ALA A 227 -4.82 -8.28 10.04
CA ALA A 227 -5.83 -9.16 9.46
C ALA A 227 -7.18 -9.07 10.18
N GLU A 228 -7.18 -8.98 11.51
CA GLU A 228 -8.40 -8.81 12.32
C GLU A 228 -9.12 -7.50 12.02
N GLN A 229 -8.39 -6.39 11.90
CA GLN A 229 -8.98 -5.05 11.70
C GLN A 229 -9.45 -4.80 10.27
N THR A 230 -8.72 -5.34 9.30
CA THR A 230 -8.95 -5.03 7.88
C THR A 230 -9.74 -6.12 7.16
N GLY A 231 -9.68 -7.38 7.64
CA GLY A 231 -10.13 -8.54 6.89
C GLY A 231 -9.16 -8.97 5.77
N ILE A 232 -8.01 -8.31 5.63
CA ILE A 232 -7.03 -8.62 4.58
C ILE A 232 -6.19 -9.82 5.02
N HIS A 233 -6.06 -10.80 4.13
CA HIS A 233 -5.17 -11.94 4.30
C HIS A 233 -4.03 -11.84 3.29
N LEU A 234 -2.80 -11.96 3.81
CA LEU A 234 -1.60 -11.94 2.99
C LEU A 234 -1.13 -13.38 2.74
N GLU A 235 -0.76 -13.66 1.50
CA GLU A 235 -0.31 -14.98 1.07
C GLU A 235 1.03 -14.87 0.36
N ALA A 236 1.76 -15.99 0.29
CA ALA A 236 2.95 -16.06 -0.55
C ALA A 236 2.53 -16.04 -2.02
N GLY A 237 3.26 -15.29 -2.85
CA GLY A 237 3.10 -15.31 -4.30
C GLY A 237 3.70 -16.55 -4.94
N CYS A 238 4.43 -16.37 -6.04
CA CYS A 238 5.01 -17.45 -6.82
C CYS A 238 6.24 -18.14 -6.19
N GLY A 239 6.55 -17.84 -4.93
CA GLY A 239 7.60 -18.50 -4.16
C GLY A 239 9.01 -18.00 -4.48
N VAL A 240 9.20 -16.69 -4.55
CA VAL A 240 10.51 -16.06 -4.74
C VAL A 240 11.31 -16.06 -3.44
N ASP A 241 12.51 -16.64 -3.44
CA ASP A 241 13.46 -16.49 -2.31
C ASP A 241 14.15 -15.13 -2.41
N CYS A 242 13.61 -14.15 -1.71
CA CYS A 242 14.10 -12.77 -1.71
C CYS A 242 15.51 -12.64 -1.12
N ALA A 243 15.99 -13.64 -0.36
CA ALA A 243 17.34 -13.62 0.20
C ALA A 243 18.42 -13.74 -0.89
N TYR A 244 18.06 -14.22 -2.09
CA TYR A 244 18.95 -14.22 -3.25
C TYR A 244 19.39 -12.79 -3.64
N HIS A 245 18.52 -11.80 -3.45
CA HIS A 245 18.78 -10.40 -3.79
C HIS A 245 19.30 -9.56 -2.63
N ARG A 246 19.56 -10.17 -1.46
CA ARG A 246 19.92 -9.45 -0.23
C ARG A 246 21.14 -8.53 -0.42
N ASP A 247 22.15 -9.01 -1.13
CA ASP A 247 23.42 -8.29 -1.29
C ASP A 247 23.37 -7.27 -2.45
N ALA A 248 22.23 -7.20 -3.19
CA ALA A 248 22.00 -6.24 -4.26
C ALA A 248 21.33 -4.94 -3.76
N TRP A 249 20.83 -4.92 -2.52
CA TRP A 249 20.31 -3.71 -1.90
C TRP A 249 21.45 -2.73 -1.59
N LYS A 250 21.18 -1.44 -1.80
CA LYS A 250 22.18 -0.39 -1.55
C LYS A 250 22.03 0.15 -0.13
N GLY A 251 23.14 0.17 0.62
CA GLY A 251 23.22 0.76 1.96
C GLY A 251 22.57 -0.06 3.08
N ILE A 252 21.64 -0.97 2.77
CA ILE A 252 21.02 -1.91 3.71
C ILE A 252 20.88 -3.29 3.09
N ALA A 253 20.50 -4.28 3.90
CA ALA A 253 20.21 -5.64 3.47
C ALA A 253 18.97 -6.15 4.22
N PRO A 254 17.75 -5.68 3.85
CA PRO A 254 16.54 -6.05 4.57
C PRO A 254 16.14 -7.48 4.24
N ASN A 255 15.65 -8.21 5.25
CA ASN A 255 14.95 -9.47 5.01
C ASN A 255 13.50 -9.15 4.68
N VAL A 256 13.11 -9.41 3.44
CA VAL A 256 11.79 -9.11 2.90
C VAL A 256 11.12 -10.37 2.35
N GLU A 257 9.81 -10.29 2.18
CA GLU A 257 9.02 -11.25 1.42
C GLU A 257 8.17 -10.48 0.41
N ILE A 258 7.83 -11.13 -0.70
CA ILE A 258 6.78 -10.68 -1.61
C ILE A 258 5.47 -11.31 -1.13
N VAL A 259 4.50 -10.46 -0.80
CA VAL A 259 3.17 -10.89 -0.37
C VAL A 259 2.11 -10.48 -1.37
N CYS A 260 1.07 -11.31 -1.46
CA CYS A 260 -0.08 -11.11 -2.33
C CYS A 260 -1.34 -10.96 -1.48
N ALA A 261 -2.28 -10.15 -1.94
CA ALA A 261 -3.57 -9.94 -1.29
C ALA A 261 -4.68 -9.87 -2.34
N ASN A 262 -5.77 -10.62 -2.11
CA ASN A 262 -6.99 -10.52 -2.91
C ASN A 262 -7.97 -9.56 -2.20
N PHE A 263 -8.48 -8.57 -2.93
CA PHE A 263 -9.40 -7.55 -2.44
C PHE A 263 -10.80 -7.65 -3.09
N GLU A 264 -11.04 -8.56 -4.04
CA GLU A 264 -12.29 -8.64 -4.81
C GLU A 264 -13.54 -8.78 -3.93
N GLU A 265 -13.43 -9.54 -2.83
CA GLU A 265 -14.54 -9.82 -1.92
C GLU A 265 -14.64 -8.82 -0.76
N MET A 266 -13.76 -7.81 -0.72
CA MET A 266 -13.72 -6.86 0.39
C MET A 266 -14.78 -5.75 0.28
N PRO A 267 -15.47 -5.41 1.38
CA PRO A 267 -16.32 -4.22 1.42
C PRO A 267 -15.48 -2.97 1.22
N ARG A 268 -15.59 -2.39 0.02
CA ARG A 268 -14.94 -1.12 -0.31
C ARG A 268 -15.61 -0.01 0.48
N ASN A 269 -14.83 0.89 1.06
CA ASN A 269 -15.37 2.15 1.54
C ASN A 269 -15.89 2.88 0.31
N LYS A 270 -17.22 2.82 0.09
CA LYS A 270 -17.86 3.79 -0.80
C LYS A 270 -17.42 5.14 -0.29
N ALA A 271 -16.78 5.94 -1.15
CA ALA A 271 -16.36 7.30 -0.84
C ALA A 271 -17.47 7.92 0.03
N GLN A 272 -17.12 8.30 1.27
CA GLN A 272 -18.02 9.09 2.09
C GLN A 272 -18.50 10.21 1.17
N SER A 273 -19.81 10.28 0.91
CA SER A 273 -20.25 11.38 0.07
C SER A 273 -19.85 12.66 0.82
N SER A 274 -19.48 13.69 0.07
CA SER A 274 -19.21 15.01 0.65
C SER A 274 -20.41 15.60 1.42
N ALA A 275 -21.57 14.94 1.35
CA ALA A 275 -22.74 15.23 2.15
C ALA A 275 -22.60 14.48 3.49
N GLY A 276 -22.65 15.21 4.62
CA GLY A 276 -22.62 14.59 5.94
C GLY A 276 -23.71 13.51 6.11
N PRO A 277 -23.60 12.61 7.10
CA PRO A 277 -24.47 11.43 7.24
C PRO A 277 -25.98 11.75 7.21
N GLU A 278 -26.36 12.92 7.74
CA GLU A 278 -27.75 13.40 7.68
C GLU A 278 -28.21 13.72 6.26
N ALA A 279 -27.36 14.33 5.43
CA ALA A 279 -27.69 14.70 4.06
C ALA A 279 -27.83 13.47 3.14
N GLU A 280 -27.03 12.42 3.37
CA GLU A 280 -27.21 11.12 2.71
C GLU A 280 -28.55 10.47 3.07
N LEU A 281 -28.92 10.48 4.36
CA LEU A 281 -30.19 9.93 4.84
C LEU A 281 -31.39 10.70 4.27
N ARG A 282 -31.31 12.04 4.25
CA ARG A 282 -32.36 12.90 3.67
C ARG A 282 -32.51 12.69 2.17
N ALA A 283 -31.42 12.50 1.43
CA ALA A 283 -31.48 12.18 0.00
C ALA A 283 -32.21 10.86 -0.23
N LEU A 284 -31.86 9.81 0.53
CA LEU A 284 -32.48 8.49 0.44
C LEU A 284 -33.97 8.50 0.81
N TRP A 285 -34.35 9.27 1.84
CA TRP A 285 -35.75 9.42 2.23
C TRP A 285 -36.57 10.23 1.24
N SER A 286 -35.96 11.24 0.63
CA SER A 286 -36.60 12.05 -0.41
C SER A 286 -36.84 11.23 -1.68
N GLU A 287 -35.88 10.38 -2.07
CA GLU A 287 -36.05 9.41 -3.17
C GLU A 287 -37.21 8.44 -2.90
N LYS A 288 -37.40 8.04 -1.64
CA LYS A 288 -38.50 7.18 -1.19
C LYS A 288 -39.82 7.91 -0.91
N GLY A 289 -39.89 9.22 -1.20
CA GLY A 289 -41.10 10.03 -1.02
C GLY A 289 -41.50 10.28 0.43
N VAL A 290 -40.56 10.19 1.38
CA VAL A 290 -40.82 10.51 2.79
C VAL A 290 -40.95 12.03 2.95
N PRO A 291 -42.07 12.55 3.48
CA PRO A 291 -42.24 14.00 3.69
C PRO A 291 -41.18 14.59 4.62
N VAL A 292 -40.76 15.83 4.36
CA VAL A 292 -39.68 16.51 5.09
C VAL A 292 -39.96 16.57 6.59
N GLU A 293 -41.22 16.82 6.98
CA GLU A 293 -41.64 16.90 8.38
C GLU A 293 -41.43 15.55 9.10
N ARG A 294 -41.58 14.44 8.38
CA ARG A 294 -41.33 13.09 8.90
C ARG A 294 -39.85 12.77 8.98
N GLN A 295 -39.04 13.27 8.05
CA GLN A 295 -37.59 13.16 8.11
C GLN A 295 -37.03 13.89 9.35
N ASP A 296 -37.50 15.11 9.60
CA ASP A 296 -37.10 15.92 10.76
C ASP A 296 -37.48 15.25 12.08
N ALA A 297 -38.69 14.68 12.16
CA ALA A 297 -39.13 13.94 13.34
C ALA A 297 -38.26 12.70 13.61
N MET A 298 -37.87 11.96 12.56
CA MET A 298 -37.01 10.77 12.68
C MET A 298 -35.59 11.14 13.11
N ILE A 299 -35.02 12.23 12.60
CA ILE A 299 -33.70 12.73 13.01
C ILE A 299 -33.73 13.16 14.47
N ALA A 300 -34.72 13.94 14.88
CA ALA A 300 -34.89 14.37 16.27
C ALA A 300 -35.04 13.18 17.23
N GLU A 301 -35.73 12.11 16.82
CA GLU A 301 -35.86 10.88 17.60
C GLU A 301 -34.51 10.16 17.75
N ILE A 302 -33.74 10.04 16.67
CA ILE A 302 -32.40 9.43 16.69
C ILE A 302 -31.46 10.22 17.60
N GLU A 303 -31.45 11.56 17.50
CA GLU A 303 -30.65 12.43 18.35
C GLU A 303 -31.06 12.35 19.82
N ALA A 304 -32.36 12.32 20.11
CA ALA A 304 -32.87 12.17 21.47
C ALA A 304 -32.46 10.81 22.08
N LYS A 305 -32.52 9.73 21.30
CA LYS A 305 -32.09 8.38 21.72
C LYS A 305 -30.58 8.29 21.92
N ALA A 306 -29.80 8.90 21.04
CA ALA A 306 -28.35 8.99 21.17
C ALA A 306 -27.96 9.78 22.43
N LYS A 307 -28.62 10.91 22.69
CA LYS A 307 -28.44 11.72 23.91
C LYS A 307 -28.84 10.97 25.18
N ALA A 308 -29.80 10.06 25.08
CA ALA A 308 -30.20 9.16 26.16
C ALA A 308 -29.28 7.93 26.33
N GLY A 309 -28.24 7.77 25.49
CA GLY A 309 -27.28 6.66 25.57
C GLY A 309 -27.84 5.30 25.13
N ILE A 310 -28.96 5.27 24.41
CA ILE A 310 -29.62 4.04 23.96
C ILE A 310 -28.88 3.52 22.71
N ARG A 311 -28.26 2.34 22.81
CA ARG A 311 -27.62 1.66 21.66
C ARG A 311 -28.68 0.95 20.81
N PHE A 312 -28.52 1.02 19.48
CA PHE A 312 -29.46 0.44 18.51
C PHE A 312 -29.48 -1.11 18.44
N ASP A 313 -28.68 -1.80 19.27
CA ASP A 313 -28.58 -3.27 19.25
C ASP A 313 -29.63 -3.99 20.11
N GLU A 314 -30.44 -3.27 20.89
CA GLU A 314 -31.56 -3.86 21.62
C GLU A 314 -32.87 -3.54 20.92
N ARG A 315 -33.25 -4.38 19.94
CA ARG A 315 -34.66 -4.43 19.50
C ARG A 315 -35.49 -5.04 20.62
N PRO A 316 -36.46 -4.33 21.24
CA PRO A 316 -37.53 -5.01 21.94
C PRO A 316 -38.34 -5.77 20.90
N VAL A 317 -38.65 -7.04 21.17
CA VAL A 317 -39.62 -7.81 20.39
C VAL A 317 -40.97 -7.08 20.49
N GLN A 318 -41.33 -6.29 19.47
CA GLN A 318 -42.69 -5.80 19.30
C GLN A 318 -43.42 -6.69 18.29
N PRO A 319 -44.66 -7.11 18.59
CA PRO A 319 -45.46 -7.92 17.68
C PRO A 319 -45.84 -7.10 16.44
N ASP A 320 -45.60 -7.72 15.29
CA ASP A 320 -45.98 -7.39 13.91
C ASP A 320 -46.76 -6.08 13.68
N LEU A 321 -46.05 -5.03 13.22
CA LEU A 321 -46.64 -3.74 12.83
C LEU A 321 -47.56 -3.84 11.60
N PHE A 322 -47.67 -5.01 10.96
CA PHE A 322 -48.52 -5.26 9.79
C PHE A 322 -49.81 -6.03 10.10
N ALA A 323 -50.10 -6.36 11.37
CA ALA A 323 -51.30 -7.12 11.74
C ALA A 323 -52.64 -6.35 11.59
N ASN A 324 -52.62 -5.04 11.28
CA ASN A 324 -53.82 -4.20 11.17
C ASN A 324 -54.18 -3.73 9.76
N LEU A 325 -53.62 -4.33 8.70
CA LEU A 325 -54.19 -4.18 7.36
C LEU A 325 -55.38 -5.13 7.21
N GLY A 326 -56.46 -4.75 7.91
CA GLY A 326 -57.77 -5.40 7.84
C GLY A 326 -58.38 -5.31 6.44
N SER A 327 -59.09 -6.38 6.12
CA SER A 327 -59.83 -6.62 4.89
C SER A 327 -60.82 -5.49 4.56
N VAL A 328 -60.75 -5.00 3.32
CA VAL A 328 -61.89 -4.34 2.68
C VAL A 328 -62.35 -5.24 1.53
N ALA A 329 -63.28 -6.12 1.86
CA ALA A 329 -64.12 -6.77 0.87
C ALA A 329 -65.05 -5.71 0.26
N SER A 330 -64.88 -5.40 -1.02
CA SER A 330 -65.87 -4.70 -1.83
C SER A 330 -66.70 -5.73 -2.59
N LYS A 331 -67.92 -5.99 -2.11
CA LYS A 331 -68.99 -6.62 -2.89
C LYS A 331 -69.68 -5.54 -3.73
N ARG A 332 -69.53 -5.59 -5.04
CA ARG A 332 -70.60 -5.68 -6.05
C ARG A 332 -69.98 -5.76 -7.44
#